data_AF-A0A928L315-F1
#
_entry.id   AF-A0A928L315-F1
#
_cell.length_a   1.000
_cell.length_b   1.000
_cell.length_c   1.000
_cell.angle_alpha   90.00
_cell.angle_beta   90.00
_cell.angle_gamma   90.00
#
_symmetry.space_group_name_H-M   'P 1'
#
loop_
_entity.id
_entity.type
_entity.pdbx_description
1 polymer ?
#
loop_
_entity_poly.entity_id
_entity_poly.type
_entity_poly.pdbx_seq_one_letter_code
_entity_poly.pdbx_strand_id
1 'polypeptide(L)'
;MPLTNEQLAGFIKQGGNDELIPLLWNNVKKLLYILADRYYRAYSDDLSRYGITVWDLKQQAFGAFLKAIEGYDESKGYKFISYLKYPFKNEIRSLRTHDTLNKSESLNTMITEKDNIEAYELGDTIPDEHSLDFAEKLENEGMYKTVRQAVANLPESEKEIITERYFNNRSFADIAREKGKTSESIRQREKIALQRLRNNKDIRKLSNELGYSSYRIYRNNYTSFKSSYVSNVELIACERADIEARFLRRKDLI
;
A
#
# COMPACT_ATOMS: atom_id res chain seq x y z
N MET A 1 37.48 -9.96 -51.72
CA MET A 1 36.53 -8.84 -51.51
C MET A 1 36.01 -8.93 -50.09
N PRO A 2 35.78 -7.81 -49.37
CA PRO A 2 35.11 -7.87 -48.08
C PRO A 2 33.70 -8.44 -48.25
N LEU A 3 33.27 -9.27 -47.29
CA LEU A 3 31.91 -9.84 -47.26
C LEU A 3 30.87 -8.72 -47.20
N THR A 4 29.77 -8.89 -47.93
CA THR A 4 28.66 -7.93 -47.89
C THR A 4 27.83 -8.09 -46.61
N ASN A 5 27.07 -7.05 -46.24
CA ASN A 5 26.16 -7.13 -45.10
C ASN A 5 25.11 -8.24 -45.26
N GLU A 6 24.68 -8.49 -46.49
CA GLU A 6 23.73 -9.56 -46.83
C GLU A 6 24.33 -10.94 -46.57
N GLN A 7 25.56 -11.20 -47.05
CA GLN A 7 26.26 -12.45 -46.84
C GLN A 7 26.58 -12.70 -45.35
N LEU A 8 27.00 -11.65 -44.63
CA LEU A 8 27.24 -11.72 -43.19
C LEU A 8 25.96 -12.09 -42.43
N ALA A 9 24.83 -11.46 -42.75
CA ALA A 9 23.55 -11.78 -42.12
C ALA A 9 23.12 -13.23 -42.43
N GLY A 10 23.32 -13.69 -43.66
CA GLY A 10 23.06 -15.08 -44.07
C GLY A 10 23.88 -16.10 -43.29
N PHE A 11 25.20 -15.88 -43.14
CA PHE A 11 26.08 -16.78 -42.38
C PHE A 11 25.77 -16.83 -40.89
N ILE A 12 25.43 -15.69 -40.28
CA ILE A 12 25.03 -15.66 -38.87
C ILE A 12 23.73 -16.45 -38.68
N LYS A 13 22.75 -16.28 -39.58
CA LYS A 13 21.45 -16.96 -39.51
C LYS A 13 21.54 -18.48 -39.67
N GLN A 14 22.53 -19.00 -40.41
CA GLN A 14 22.78 -20.44 -40.55
C GLN A 14 23.30 -21.09 -39.25
N GLY A 15 23.69 -20.29 -38.25
CA GLY A 15 24.20 -20.74 -36.96
C GLY A 15 25.69 -21.08 -36.99
N GLY A 16 26.33 -21.05 -35.81
CA GLY A 16 27.75 -21.40 -35.65
C GLY A 16 28.76 -20.32 -36.07
N ASN A 17 28.28 -19.13 -36.46
CA ASN A 17 29.11 -18.00 -36.91
C ASN A 17 28.87 -16.73 -36.08
N ASP A 18 28.61 -16.87 -34.77
CA ASP A 18 28.28 -15.74 -33.88
C ASP A 18 29.42 -14.71 -33.78
N GLU A 19 30.65 -15.13 -34.07
CA GLU A 19 31.82 -14.26 -34.17
C GLU A 19 31.68 -13.17 -35.24
N LEU A 20 30.78 -13.34 -36.21
CA LEU A 20 30.49 -12.36 -37.26
C LEU A 20 29.51 -11.27 -36.80
N ILE A 21 28.82 -11.45 -35.66
CA ILE A 21 27.84 -10.47 -35.13
C ILE A 21 28.49 -9.11 -34.87
N PRO A 22 29.64 -9.01 -34.16
CA PRO A 22 30.29 -7.71 -33.93
C PRO A 22 30.76 -7.04 -35.23
N LEU A 23 31.19 -7.83 -36.22
CA LEU A 23 31.62 -7.33 -37.52
C LEU A 23 30.45 -6.69 -38.28
N LEU A 24 29.33 -7.41 -38.40
CA LEU A 24 28.14 -6.88 -39.04
C LEU A 24 27.55 -5.69 -38.28
N TRP A 25 27.54 -5.74 -36.94
CA TRP A 25 27.11 -4.62 -36.10
C TRP A 25 27.94 -3.36 -36.38
N ASN A 26 29.27 -3.48 -36.47
CA ASN A 26 30.15 -2.35 -36.77
C ASN A 26 29.83 -1.68 -38.12
N ASN A 27 29.40 -2.45 -39.11
CA ASN A 27 29.00 -1.94 -40.42
C ASN A 27 27.70 -1.12 -40.37
N VAL A 28 26.74 -1.51 -39.52
CA VAL A 28 25.38 -0.94 -39.54
C VAL A 28 25.05 -0.01 -38.37
N LYS A 29 25.78 -0.07 -37.24
CA LYS A 29 25.45 0.65 -36.00
C LYS A 29 25.32 2.16 -36.18
N LYS A 30 26.18 2.77 -37.01
CA LYS A 30 26.13 4.22 -37.28
C LYS A 30 24.80 4.63 -37.91
N LEU A 31 24.28 3.81 -38.84
CA LEU A 31 23.00 4.08 -39.47
C LEU A 31 21.86 3.97 -38.45
N LEU A 32 21.87 2.92 -37.62
CA LEU A 32 20.84 2.75 -36.59
C LEU A 32 20.87 3.87 -35.55
N TYR A 33 22.05 4.36 -35.17
CA TYR A 33 22.17 5.53 -34.30
C TYR A 33 21.63 6.81 -34.96
N ILE A 34 21.89 7.02 -36.25
CA ILE A 34 21.28 8.14 -37.00
C ILE A 34 19.75 8.02 -37.03
N LEU A 35 19.22 6.79 -37.20
CA LEU A 35 17.77 6.55 -37.15
C LEU A 35 17.20 6.81 -35.76
N ALA A 36 17.90 6.40 -34.69
CA ALA A 36 17.53 6.67 -33.30
C ALA A 36 17.53 8.18 -33.01
N ASP A 37 18.60 8.90 -33.39
CA ASP A 37 18.70 10.34 -33.18
C ASP A 37 17.60 11.09 -33.95
N ARG A 38 17.31 10.68 -35.19
CA ARG A 38 16.23 11.27 -35.99
C ARG A 38 14.86 11.00 -35.38
N TYR A 39 14.62 9.77 -34.93
CA TYR A 39 13.37 9.40 -34.28
C TYR A 39 13.17 10.18 -32.98
N TYR A 40 14.20 10.26 -32.14
CA TYR A 40 14.16 11.01 -30.89
C TYR A 40 13.83 12.49 -31.15
N ARG A 41 14.49 13.13 -32.12
CA ARG A 41 14.20 14.53 -32.48
C ARG A 41 12.76 14.74 -32.94
N ALA A 42 12.17 13.77 -33.64
CA ALA A 42 10.80 13.86 -34.15
C ALA A 42 9.73 13.60 -33.06
N TYR A 43 10.05 12.87 -32.00
CA TYR A 43 9.08 12.38 -31.01
C TYR A 43 9.50 12.62 -29.55
N SER A 44 10.43 13.54 -29.28
CA SER A 44 11.03 13.75 -27.95
C SER A 44 10.01 13.99 -26.84
N ASP A 45 9.02 14.88 -27.05
CA ASP A 45 7.96 15.19 -26.07
C ASP A 45 7.06 13.99 -25.74
N ASP A 46 6.85 13.10 -26.71
CA ASP A 46 6.03 11.92 -26.53
C ASP A 46 6.84 10.82 -25.84
N LEU A 47 8.13 10.68 -26.18
CA LEU A 47 9.05 9.74 -25.53
C LEU A 47 9.35 10.10 -24.08
N SER A 48 9.47 11.40 -23.75
CA SER A 48 9.72 11.86 -22.38
C SER A 48 8.59 11.49 -21.42
N ARG A 49 7.34 11.42 -21.90
CA ARG A 49 6.18 10.92 -21.12
C ARG A 49 6.30 9.47 -20.69
N TYR A 50 7.12 8.69 -21.40
CA TYR A 50 7.44 7.31 -21.05
C TYR A 50 8.83 7.19 -20.37
N GLY A 51 9.46 8.31 -20.02
CA GLY A 51 10.82 8.33 -19.46
C GLY A 51 11.91 7.88 -20.45
N ILE A 52 11.62 7.81 -21.75
CA ILE A 52 12.53 7.26 -22.76
C ILE A 52 13.51 8.33 -23.23
N THR A 53 14.80 8.03 -23.14
CA THR A 53 15.90 8.85 -23.62
C THR A 53 16.40 8.40 -25.00
N VAL A 54 17.22 9.23 -25.65
CA VAL A 54 17.89 8.84 -26.90
C VAL A 54 18.82 7.63 -26.72
N TRP A 55 19.38 7.47 -25.52
CA TRP A 55 20.24 6.34 -25.20
C TRP A 55 19.46 5.04 -25.16
N ASP A 56 18.22 5.06 -24.68
CA ASP A 56 17.34 3.88 -24.70
C ASP A 56 17.05 3.43 -26.13
N LEU A 57 16.80 4.37 -27.05
CA LEU A 57 16.63 4.05 -28.47
C LEU A 57 17.91 3.44 -29.08
N LYS A 58 19.07 3.98 -28.71
CA LYS A 58 20.38 3.46 -29.18
C LYS A 58 20.68 2.07 -28.63
N GLN A 59 20.27 1.78 -27.40
CA GLN A 59 20.39 0.44 -26.81
C GLN A 59 19.45 -0.54 -27.52
N GLN A 60 18.18 -0.16 -27.74
CA GLN A 60 17.23 -0.99 -28.46
C GLN A 60 17.61 -1.24 -29.93
N ALA A 61 18.41 -0.37 -30.53
CA ALA A 61 18.95 -0.59 -31.87
C ALA A 61 19.70 -1.92 -32.00
N PHE A 62 20.41 -2.36 -30.96
CA PHE A 62 21.11 -3.64 -30.97
C PHE A 62 20.14 -4.83 -30.95
N GLY A 63 19.10 -4.77 -30.10
CA GLY A 63 18.04 -5.79 -30.09
C GLY A 63 17.29 -5.87 -31.42
N ALA A 64 16.99 -4.73 -32.03
CA ALA A 64 16.41 -4.65 -33.36
C ALA A 64 17.31 -5.28 -34.44
N PHE A 65 18.62 -5.07 -34.33
CA PHE A 65 19.60 -5.65 -35.22
C PHE A 65 19.65 -7.19 -35.13
N LEU A 66 19.63 -7.76 -33.92
CA LEU A 66 19.58 -9.21 -33.73
C LEU A 66 18.31 -9.82 -34.33
N LYS A 67 17.14 -9.23 -34.03
CA LYS A 67 15.86 -9.65 -34.62
C LYS A 67 15.84 -9.51 -36.14
N ALA A 68 16.55 -8.51 -36.68
CA ALA A 68 16.70 -8.35 -38.12
C ALA A 68 17.52 -9.48 -38.74
N ILE A 69 18.57 -9.97 -38.08
CA ILE A 69 19.36 -11.11 -38.58
C ILE A 69 18.47 -12.36 -38.64
N GLU A 70 17.73 -12.66 -37.58
CA GLU A 70 16.82 -13.82 -37.52
C GLU A 70 15.77 -13.77 -38.64
N GLY A 71 15.17 -12.60 -38.87
CA GLY A 71 14.09 -12.40 -39.84
C GLY A 71 14.53 -12.17 -41.28
N TYR A 72 15.80 -11.83 -41.54
CA TYR A 72 16.26 -11.46 -42.89
C TYR A 72 16.39 -12.67 -43.82
N ASP A 73 16.12 -12.45 -45.09
CA ASP A 73 16.15 -13.46 -46.15
C ASP A 73 16.83 -12.87 -47.39
N GLU A 74 18.03 -13.36 -47.68
CA GLU A 74 18.86 -12.90 -48.79
C GLU A 74 18.23 -13.23 -50.16
N SER A 75 17.44 -14.31 -50.24
CA SER A 75 16.82 -14.75 -51.51
C SER A 75 15.82 -13.74 -52.07
N LYS A 76 15.29 -12.84 -51.23
CA LYS A 76 14.33 -11.79 -51.62
C LYS A 76 14.99 -10.60 -52.32
N GLY A 77 16.32 -10.53 -52.37
CA GLY A 77 17.07 -9.52 -53.13
C GLY A 77 17.07 -8.10 -52.53
N TYR A 78 16.46 -7.88 -51.37
CA TYR A 78 16.50 -6.59 -50.68
C TYR A 78 17.78 -6.43 -49.88
N LYS A 79 18.35 -5.21 -49.83
CA LYS A 79 19.50 -4.91 -48.98
C LYS A 79 19.17 -5.07 -47.50
N PHE A 80 20.10 -5.63 -46.72
CA PHE A 80 19.93 -5.86 -45.28
C PHE A 80 19.61 -4.55 -44.53
N ILE A 81 20.29 -3.47 -44.92
CA ILE A 81 20.07 -2.12 -44.40
C ILE A 81 18.62 -1.65 -44.57
N SER A 82 17.98 -1.98 -45.69
CA SER A 82 16.59 -1.61 -45.95
C SER A 82 15.64 -2.34 -45.00
N TYR A 83 15.95 -3.60 -44.68
CA TYR A 83 15.15 -4.43 -43.79
C TYR A 83 15.24 -3.96 -42.32
N LEU A 84 16.40 -3.47 -41.87
CA LEU A 84 16.64 -3.02 -40.47
C LEU A 84 15.62 -2.00 -39.94
N LYS A 85 15.02 -1.19 -40.82
CA LYS A 85 14.05 -0.16 -40.41
C LYS A 85 12.81 -0.75 -39.74
N TYR A 86 12.35 -1.91 -40.19
CA TYR A 86 11.12 -2.52 -39.67
C TYR A 86 11.31 -3.07 -38.24
N PRO A 87 12.30 -3.95 -37.96
CA PRO A 87 12.59 -4.40 -36.61
C PRO A 87 12.88 -3.24 -35.65
N PHE A 88 13.63 -2.23 -36.12
CA PHE A 88 13.92 -1.04 -35.32
C PHE A 88 12.66 -0.30 -34.87
N LYS A 89 11.71 -0.06 -35.78
CA LYS A 89 10.44 0.57 -35.42
C LYS A 89 9.61 -0.28 -34.46
N ASN A 90 9.71 -1.61 -34.55
CA ASN A 90 9.00 -2.51 -33.65
C ASN A 90 9.56 -2.48 -32.23
N GLU A 91 10.89 -2.48 -32.07
CA GLU A 91 11.53 -2.34 -30.75
C GLU A 91 11.25 -0.99 -30.09
N ILE A 92 11.19 0.10 -30.86
CA ILE A 92 10.83 1.39 -30.27
C ILE A 92 9.39 1.39 -29.75
N ARG A 93 8.47 0.67 -30.42
CA ARG A 93 7.09 0.55 -29.95
C ARG A 93 6.98 -0.22 -28.65
N SER A 94 7.82 -1.25 -28.45
CA SER A 94 7.79 -2.03 -27.20
C SER A 94 8.25 -1.22 -25.98
N LEU A 95 9.02 -0.14 -26.15
CA LEU A 95 9.39 0.75 -25.05
C LEU A 95 8.21 1.55 -24.48
N ARG A 96 7.11 1.70 -25.23
CA ARG A 96 5.94 2.51 -24.85
C ARG A 96 4.96 1.71 -23.99
N THR A 97 5.47 0.97 -23.01
CA THR A 97 4.65 0.29 -22.03
C THR A 97 4.11 1.29 -21.02
N HIS A 98 2.84 1.13 -20.64
CA HIS A 98 2.22 1.98 -19.62
C HIS A 98 2.70 1.52 -18.23
N ASP A 99 3.87 2.01 -17.82
CA ASP A 99 4.35 1.87 -16.45
C ASP A 99 3.57 2.81 -15.52
N THR A 100 3.27 2.34 -14.31
CA THR A 100 2.74 3.17 -13.23
C THR A 100 3.64 4.36 -12.90
N LEU A 101 4.96 4.22 -13.09
CA LEU A 101 5.93 5.29 -12.90
C LEU A 101 5.71 6.46 -13.88
N ASN A 102 5.17 6.19 -15.08
CA ASN A 102 4.85 7.23 -16.05
C ASN A 102 3.63 8.09 -15.63
N LYS A 103 2.95 7.74 -14.55
CA LYS A 103 1.79 8.47 -13.99
C LYS A 103 2.03 9.00 -12.59
N SER A 104 3.22 8.79 -12.02
CA SER A 104 3.58 9.29 -10.70
C SER A 104 4.30 10.63 -10.80
N GLU A 105 4.06 11.50 -9.84
CA GLU A 105 4.83 12.72 -9.63
C GLU A 105 5.96 12.47 -8.63
N SER A 106 7.03 13.25 -8.75
CA SER A 106 8.14 13.20 -7.79
C SER A 106 7.71 13.82 -6.46
N LEU A 107 8.05 13.18 -5.34
CA LEU A 107 7.87 13.78 -4.01
C LEU A 107 8.72 15.02 -3.82
N ASN A 108 9.84 15.12 -4.53
CA ASN A 108 10.72 16.28 -4.47
C ASN A 108 10.26 17.41 -5.42
N THR A 109 9.09 17.26 -6.05
CA THR A 109 8.50 18.34 -6.84
C THR A 109 8.18 19.51 -5.91
N MET A 110 8.77 20.66 -6.20
CA MET A 110 8.57 21.88 -5.42
C MET A 110 7.13 22.38 -5.55
N ILE A 111 6.49 22.66 -4.42
CA ILE A 111 5.18 23.30 -4.32
C ILE A 111 5.40 24.69 -3.72
N THR A 112 5.51 25.70 -4.58
CA THR A 112 5.54 27.12 -4.18
C THR A 112 4.46 27.89 -4.90
N GLU A 113 3.74 28.76 -4.18
CA GLU A 113 3.19 29.97 -4.79
C GLU A 113 4.35 30.92 -5.10
N LYS A 114 4.33 31.55 -6.28
CA LYS A 114 5.45 32.31 -6.87
C LYS A 114 6.07 33.43 -6.00
N ASP A 115 5.44 33.78 -4.87
CA ASP A 115 5.83 34.88 -4.00
C ASP A 115 6.19 34.45 -2.55
N ASN A 116 6.22 33.14 -2.25
CA ASN A 116 6.56 32.65 -0.91
C ASN A 116 8.05 32.29 -0.78
N ILE A 117 8.66 32.66 0.36
CA ILE A 117 10.09 32.52 0.66
C ILE A 117 10.47 31.06 0.99
N GLU A 118 9.49 30.24 1.36
CA GLU A 118 9.69 28.84 1.74
C GLU A 118 9.12 27.94 0.66
N ALA A 119 10.01 27.25 -0.06
CA ALA A 119 9.66 26.20 -0.98
C ALA A 119 9.53 24.88 -0.22
N TYR A 120 8.35 24.27 -0.31
CA TYR A 120 8.07 22.96 0.25
C TYR A 120 8.14 21.91 -0.85
N GLU A 121 8.63 20.73 -0.55
CA GLU A 121 8.54 19.58 -1.46
C GLU A 121 7.16 18.94 -1.33
N LEU A 122 6.63 18.32 -2.39
CA LEU A 122 5.36 17.59 -2.34
C LEU A 122 5.34 16.55 -1.22
N GLY A 123 6.47 15.88 -0.98
CA GLY A 123 6.64 14.92 0.11
C GLY A 123 6.40 15.51 1.50
N ASP A 124 6.73 16.79 1.73
CA ASP A 124 6.55 17.45 3.02
C ASP A 124 5.07 17.66 3.37
N THR A 125 4.19 17.62 2.38
CA THR A 125 2.74 17.84 2.55
C THR A 125 1.96 16.55 2.81
N ILE A 126 2.59 15.38 2.65
CA ILE A 126 1.90 14.09 2.76
C ILE A 126 1.89 13.65 4.23
N PRO A 127 0.71 13.53 4.87
CA PRO A 127 0.62 13.09 6.26
C PRO A 127 0.96 11.60 6.40
N ASP A 128 1.63 11.24 7.49
CA ASP A 128 1.85 9.84 7.86
C ASP A 128 0.62 9.26 8.59
N GLU A 129 -0.17 8.47 7.88
CA GLU A 129 -1.36 7.78 8.41
C GLU A 129 -1.04 6.76 9.51
N HIS A 130 0.22 6.33 9.63
CA HIS A 130 0.67 5.37 10.64
C HIS A 130 1.37 6.03 11.82
N SER A 131 1.52 7.36 11.80
CA SER A 131 1.94 8.09 12.99
C SER A 131 0.82 7.97 14.04
N LEU A 132 1.05 7.12 15.05
CA LEU A 132 0.17 7.04 16.22
C LEU A 132 0.19 8.43 16.87
N ASP A 133 -0.97 9.08 16.95
CA ASP A 133 -1.14 10.29 17.73
C ASP A 133 -0.60 10.00 19.14
N PHE A 134 0.43 10.73 19.56
CA PHE A 134 1.09 10.52 20.85
C PHE A 134 0.08 10.60 22.00
N ALA A 135 -0.94 11.46 21.85
CA ALA A 135 -2.05 11.57 22.78
C ALA A 135 -2.89 10.29 22.81
N GLU A 136 -3.20 9.70 21.66
CA GLU A 136 -3.94 8.44 21.55
C GLU A 136 -3.15 7.28 22.18
N LYS A 137 -1.83 7.22 21.99
CA LYS A 137 -0.98 6.20 22.63
C LYS A 137 -0.99 6.32 24.15
N LEU A 138 -0.85 7.53 24.70
CA LEU A 138 -0.84 7.77 26.14
C LEU A 138 -2.23 7.50 26.77
N GLU A 139 -3.30 7.90 26.09
CA GLU A 139 -4.67 7.64 26.53
C GLU A 139 -4.98 6.13 26.56
N ASN A 140 -4.53 5.41 25.52
CA ASN A 140 -4.60 3.96 25.46
C ASN A 140 -3.81 3.30 26.60
N GLU A 141 -2.61 3.77 26.93
CA GLU A 141 -1.82 3.24 28.06
C GLU A 141 -2.54 3.37 29.41
N GLY A 142 -3.20 4.52 29.67
CA GLY A 142 -4.02 4.73 30.87
C GLY A 142 -5.23 3.78 30.93
N MET A 143 -5.91 3.59 29.80
CA MET A 143 -7.02 2.67 29.66
C MET A 143 -6.57 1.22 29.92
N TYR A 144 -5.50 0.76 29.25
CA TYR A 144 -4.97 -0.58 29.40
C TYR A 144 -4.55 -0.88 30.85
N LYS A 145 -3.92 0.08 31.52
CA LYS A 145 -3.52 -0.06 32.92
C LYS A 145 -4.71 -0.28 33.83
N THR A 146 -5.76 0.52 33.66
CA THR A 146 -7.00 0.41 34.46
C THR A 146 -7.67 -0.95 34.26
N VAL A 147 -7.79 -1.41 33.01
CA VAL A 147 -8.38 -2.72 32.69
C VAL A 147 -7.55 -3.87 33.25
N ARG A 148 -6.21 -3.84 33.07
CA ARG A 148 -5.32 -4.89 33.60
C ARG A 148 -5.36 -4.97 35.12
N GLN A 149 -5.41 -3.83 35.82
CA GLN A 149 -5.55 -3.81 37.28
C GLN A 149 -6.88 -4.41 37.74
N ALA A 150 -7.99 -4.07 37.07
CA ALA A 150 -9.28 -4.65 37.39
C ALA A 150 -9.33 -6.17 37.16
N VAL A 151 -8.70 -6.67 36.08
CA VAL A 151 -8.56 -8.10 35.81
C VAL A 151 -7.65 -8.79 36.83
N ALA A 152 -6.56 -8.14 37.25
CA ALA A 152 -5.65 -8.67 38.26
C ALA A 152 -6.32 -8.86 39.64
N ASN A 153 -7.33 -8.03 39.96
CA ASN A 153 -8.10 -8.11 41.20
C ASN A 153 -9.22 -9.17 41.18
N LEU A 154 -9.44 -9.86 40.05
CA LEU A 154 -10.38 -10.97 39.99
C LEU A 154 -9.79 -12.20 40.70
N PRO A 155 -10.64 -13.12 41.21
CA PRO A 155 -10.16 -14.41 41.70
C PRO A 155 -9.40 -15.18 40.63
N GLU A 156 -8.38 -15.93 41.04
CA GLU A 156 -7.41 -16.53 40.12
C GLU A 156 -8.07 -17.36 39.00
N SER A 157 -9.08 -18.17 39.36
CA SER A 157 -9.82 -19.00 38.39
C SER A 157 -10.62 -18.21 37.35
N GLU A 158 -10.98 -16.95 37.62
CA GLU A 158 -11.73 -16.07 36.73
C GLU A 158 -10.79 -15.19 35.91
N LYS A 159 -9.78 -14.61 36.58
CA LYS A 159 -8.69 -13.87 35.95
C LYS A 159 -8.04 -14.67 34.84
N GLU A 160 -7.75 -15.94 35.11
CA GLU A 160 -7.10 -16.82 34.14
C GLU A 160 -7.98 -17.06 32.90
N ILE A 161 -9.29 -17.28 33.07
CA ILE A 161 -10.21 -17.44 31.94
C ILE A 161 -10.29 -16.17 31.10
N ILE A 162 -10.39 -15.00 31.75
CA ILE A 162 -10.44 -13.71 31.05
C ILE A 162 -9.12 -13.45 30.30
N THR A 163 -7.99 -13.82 30.91
CA THR A 163 -6.66 -13.69 30.29
C THR A 163 -6.55 -14.57 29.06
N GLU A 164 -6.84 -15.86 29.19
CA GLU A 164 -6.77 -16.81 28.07
C GLU A 164 -7.74 -16.45 26.94
N ARG A 165 -8.94 -15.95 27.28
CA ARG A 165 -9.97 -15.65 26.31
C ARG A 165 -9.69 -14.37 25.52
N TYR A 166 -9.35 -13.28 26.21
CA TYR A 166 -9.30 -11.93 25.61
C TYR A 166 -7.89 -11.43 25.33
N PHE A 167 -6.86 -11.94 26.02
CA PHE A 167 -5.47 -11.55 25.78
C PHE A 167 -4.73 -12.58 24.92
N ASN A 168 -5.04 -13.88 25.08
CA ASN A 168 -4.42 -14.96 24.29
C ASN A 168 -5.30 -15.50 23.16
N ASN A 169 -6.51 -14.96 22.98
CA ASN A 169 -7.47 -15.33 21.91
C ASN A 169 -7.81 -16.83 21.83
N ARG A 170 -7.77 -17.57 22.94
CA ARG A 170 -8.11 -19.01 22.96
C ARG A 170 -9.61 -19.25 22.90
N SER A 171 -10.02 -20.39 22.33
CA SER A 171 -11.42 -20.82 22.31
C SER A 171 -11.85 -21.42 23.65
N PHE A 172 -13.15 -21.39 23.97
CA PHE A 172 -13.65 -22.06 25.17
C PHE A 172 -13.36 -23.56 25.19
N ALA A 173 -13.31 -24.20 24.02
CA ALA A 173 -13.03 -25.62 23.89
C ALA A 173 -11.58 -25.95 24.23
N ASP A 174 -10.64 -25.09 23.84
CA ASP A 174 -9.21 -25.29 24.13
C ASP A 174 -8.91 -25.06 25.61
N ILE A 175 -9.47 -23.99 26.19
CA ILE A 175 -9.36 -23.71 27.63
C ILE A 175 -10.00 -24.85 28.45
N ALA A 176 -11.15 -25.36 27.99
CA ALA A 176 -11.84 -26.50 28.62
C ALA A 176 -10.99 -27.77 28.60
N ARG A 177 -10.37 -28.09 27.44
CA ARG A 177 -9.47 -29.25 27.27
C ARG A 177 -8.27 -29.18 28.21
N GLU A 178 -7.61 -28.04 28.28
CA GLU A 178 -6.45 -27.81 29.15
C GLU A 178 -6.80 -27.89 30.64
N LYS A 179 -7.95 -27.34 31.03
CA LYS A 179 -8.41 -27.30 32.42
C LYS A 179 -9.10 -28.59 32.88
N GLY A 180 -9.33 -29.56 31.99
CA GLY A 180 -10.13 -30.75 32.29
C GLY A 180 -11.58 -30.42 32.66
N LYS A 181 -12.17 -29.38 32.08
CA LYS A 181 -13.54 -28.90 32.37
C LYS A 181 -14.39 -28.90 31.10
N THR A 182 -15.70 -28.71 31.23
CA THR A 182 -16.59 -28.53 30.08
C THR A 182 -16.55 -27.09 29.56
N SER A 183 -16.73 -26.90 28.25
CA SER A 183 -16.81 -25.57 27.63
C SER A 183 -17.90 -24.70 28.27
N GLU A 184 -19.02 -25.31 28.67
CA GLU A 184 -20.11 -24.61 29.35
C GLU A 184 -19.70 -24.12 30.75
N SER A 185 -18.92 -24.91 31.50
CA SER A 185 -18.36 -24.47 32.78
C SER A 185 -17.41 -23.27 32.63
N ILE A 186 -16.66 -23.20 31.51
CA ILE A 186 -15.80 -22.05 31.19
C ILE A 186 -16.66 -20.82 30.90
N ARG A 187 -17.69 -20.94 30.06
CA ARG A 187 -18.64 -19.85 29.74
C ARG A 187 -19.34 -19.30 30.99
N GLN A 188 -19.78 -20.18 31.89
CA GLN A 188 -20.42 -19.74 33.13
C GLN A 188 -19.47 -18.94 34.02
N ARG A 189 -18.20 -19.37 34.14
CA ARG A 189 -17.19 -18.60 34.90
C ARG A 189 -16.80 -17.30 34.22
N GLU A 190 -16.68 -17.27 32.89
CA GLU A 190 -16.49 -16.03 32.13
C GLU A 190 -17.63 -15.05 32.41
N LYS A 191 -18.89 -15.51 32.38
CA LYS A 191 -20.06 -14.67 32.69
C LYS A 191 -19.98 -14.06 34.09
N ILE A 192 -19.57 -14.82 35.10
CA ILE A 192 -19.37 -14.32 36.47
C ILE A 192 -18.25 -13.29 36.52
N ALA A 193 -17.11 -13.59 35.88
CA ALA A 193 -15.96 -12.68 35.81
C ALA A 193 -16.35 -11.34 35.16
N LEU A 194 -17.06 -11.37 34.03
CA LEU A 194 -17.57 -10.18 33.34
C LEU A 194 -18.58 -9.40 34.19
N GLN A 195 -19.46 -10.07 34.95
CA GLN A 195 -20.36 -9.41 35.90
C GLN A 195 -19.58 -8.68 37.01
N ARG A 196 -18.51 -9.27 37.53
CA ARG A 196 -17.66 -8.63 38.54
C ARG A 196 -16.90 -7.43 37.98
N LEU A 197 -16.31 -7.57 36.79
CA LEU A 197 -15.66 -6.45 36.10
C LEU A 197 -16.64 -5.31 35.84
N ARG A 198 -17.87 -5.63 35.43
CA ARG A 198 -18.93 -4.63 35.20
C ARG A 198 -19.31 -3.85 36.46
N ASN A 199 -19.20 -4.48 37.63
CA ASN A 199 -19.51 -3.85 38.92
C ASN A 199 -18.31 -3.14 39.56
N ASN A 200 -17.11 -3.25 38.97
CA ASN A 200 -15.93 -2.53 39.42
C ASN A 200 -16.08 -1.02 39.14
N LYS A 201 -15.78 -0.18 40.14
CA LYS A 201 -15.90 1.27 40.07
C LYS A 201 -15.02 1.87 38.97
N ASP A 202 -13.79 1.38 38.82
CA ASP A 202 -12.81 1.92 37.88
C ASP A 202 -13.21 1.59 36.43
N ILE A 203 -13.64 0.35 36.19
CA ILE A 203 -14.18 -0.07 34.88
C ILE A 203 -15.44 0.70 34.53
N ARG A 204 -16.32 0.96 35.50
CA ARG A 204 -17.53 1.74 35.25
C ARG A 204 -17.21 3.20 34.93
N LYS A 205 -16.23 3.79 35.62
CA LYS A 205 -15.75 5.15 35.33
C LYS A 205 -15.17 5.23 33.92
N LEU A 206 -14.29 4.29 33.56
CA LEU A 206 -13.69 4.18 32.23
C LEU A 206 -14.74 3.96 31.13
N SER A 207 -15.71 3.08 31.38
CA SER A 207 -16.82 2.82 30.46
C SER A 207 -17.69 4.07 30.22
N ASN A 208 -17.88 4.91 31.23
CA ASN A 208 -18.62 6.16 31.09
C ASN A 208 -17.81 7.21 30.31
N GLU A 209 -16.50 7.29 30.55
CA GLU A 209 -15.62 8.21 29.82
C GLU A 209 -15.57 7.87 28.33
N LEU A 210 -15.53 6.58 27.99
CA LEU A 210 -15.53 6.07 26.61
C LEU A 210 -16.93 5.98 25.97
N GLY A 211 -18.00 6.34 26.68
CA GLY A 211 -19.36 6.31 26.13
C GLY A 211 -19.96 4.91 25.91
N TYR A 212 -19.38 3.88 26.51
CA TYR A 212 -19.91 2.50 26.49
C TYR A 212 -21.10 2.29 27.46
N SER A 213 -21.85 3.33 27.82
CA SER A 213 -23.07 3.28 28.64
C SER A 213 -24.28 2.68 27.87
N SER A 214 -24.02 1.63 27.08
CA SER A 214 -24.95 1.03 26.11
C SER A 214 -26.12 0.29 26.75
N TYR A 215 -26.04 -0.09 28.03
CA TYR A 215 -27.09 -0.86 28.68
C TYR A 215 -28.39 -0.05 28.91
N ARG A 216 -28.32 1.28 28.95
CA ARG A 216 -29.51 2.14 29.07
C ARG A 216 -30.44 2.05 27.85
N ILE A 217 -29.91 1.72 26.65
CA ILE A 217 -30.70 1.58 25.41
C ILE A 217 -31.80 0.53 25.59
N TYR A 218 -31.46 -0.60 26.21
CA TYR A 218 -32.33 -1.78 26.28
C TYR A 218 -33.22 -1.81 27.52
N ARG A 219 -33.09 -0.83 28.43
CA ARG A 219 -33.89 -0.76 29.66
C ARG A 219 -34.81 0.45 29.61
N ASN A 220 -35.78 0.38 28.70
CA ASN A 220 -36.79 1.42 28.52
C ASN A 220 -38.05 1.08 29.31
N ASN A 221 -38.58 2.03 30.08
CA ASN A 221 -39.89 1.90 30.69
C ASN A 221 -40.66 3.22 30.54
N TYR A 222 -41.97 3.11 30.33
CA TYR A 222 -42.86 4.26 30.14
C TYR A 222 -42.81 5.24 31.32
N THR A 223 -42.59 4.72 32.52
CA THR A 223 -42.47 5.50 33.76
C THR A 223 -41.29 6.48 33.73
N SER A 224 -40.13 6.03 33.25
CA SER A 224 -38.91 6.85 33.14
C SER A 224 -39.08 7.93 32.06
N PHE A 225 -39.70 7.60 30.93
CA PHE A 225 -40.02 8.58 29.90
C PHE A 225 -40.98 9.67 30.40
N LYS A 226 -42.02 9.30 31.15
CA LYS A 226 -42.95 10.27 31.75
C LYS A 226 -42.28 11.27 32.69
N SER A 227 -41.19 10.87 33.35
CA SER A 227 -40.46 11.75 34.26
C SER A 227 -39.41 12.62 33.56
N SER A 228 -38.72 12.09 32.56
CA SER A 228 -37.62 12.81 31.89
C SER A 228 -38.07 13.58 30.66
N TYR A 229 -39.20 13.19 30.04
CA TYR A 229 -39.63 13.60 28.70
C TYR A 229 -38.59 13.40 27.59
N VAL A 230 -37.59 12.55 27.85
CA VAL A 230 -36.49 12.27 26.93
C VAL A 230 -36.40 10.75 26.78
N SER A 231 -36.39 10.28 25.54
CA SER A 231 -36.21 8.85 25.26
C SER A 231 -34.79 8.39 25.58
N ASN A 232 -34.60 7.11 25.91
CA ASN A 232 -33.26 6.57 26.17
C ASN A 232 -32.32 6.72 24.95
N VAL A 233 -32.87 6.77 23.73
CA VAL A 233 -32.08 7.00 22.50
C VAL A 233 -31.57 8.42 22.45
N GLU A 234 -32.44 9.41 22.69
CA GLU A 234 -32.06 10.84 22.74
C GLU A 234 -31.07 11.11 23.87
N LEU A 235 -31.30 10.53 25.05
CA LEU A 235 -30.40 10.68 26.20
C LEU A 235 -28.97 10.19 25.87
N ILE A 236 -28.86 9.05 25.17
CA ILE A 236 -27.56 8.49 24.79
C ILE A 236 -26.94 9.25 23.62
N ALA A 237 -27.74 9.77 22.70
CA ALA A 237 -27.26 10.66 21.66
C ALA A 237 -26.64 11.93 22.28
N CYS A 238 -27.29 12.52 23.29
CA CYS A 238 -26.74 13.65 24.05
C CYS A 238 -25.47 13.26 24.81
N GLU A 239 -25.47 12.12 25.53
CA GLU A 239 -24.28 11.64 26.25
C GLU A 239 -23.08 11.43 25.29
N ARG A 240 -23.32 10.91 24.08
CA ARG A 240 -22.27 10.72 23.07
C ARG A 240 -21.76 12.05 22.51
N ALA A 241 -22.65 12.98 22.20
CA ALA A 241 -22.27 14.31 21.73
C ALA A 241 -21.42 15.06 22.77
N ASP A 242 -21.77 14.96 24.05
CA ASP A 242 -21.00 15.55 25.16
C ASP A 242 -19.60 14.92 25.33
N ILE A 243 -19.46 13.63 25.02
CA ILE A 243 -18.20 12.90 25.07
C ILE A 243 -17.33 13.31 23.88
N GLU A 244 -17.88 13.33 22.67
CA GLU A 244 -17.19 13.76 21.46
C GLU A 244 -16.71 15.21 21.57
N ALA A 245 -17.55 16.13 22.08
CA ALA A 245 -17.17 17.50 22.35
C ALA A 245 -16.08 17.64 23.43
N ARG A 246 -15.97 16.68 24.36
CA ARG A 246 -14.88 16.64 25.34
C ARG A 246 -13.58 16.13 24.71
N PHE A 247 -13.65 15.13 23.83
CA PHE A 247 -12.49 14.63 23.09
C PHE A 247 -11.91 15.70 22.16
N LEU A 248 -12.76 16.39 21.39
CA LEU A 248 -12.33 17.49 20.50
C LEU A 248 -11.63 18.60 21.29
N ARG A 249 -12.24 19.10 22.37
CA ARG A 249 -11.62 20.11 23.25
C ARG A 249 -10.29 19.65 23.86
N ARG A 250 -10.11 18.35 24.11
CA ARG A 250 -8.88 17.78 24.66
C ARG A 250 -7.78 17.71 23.60
N LYS A 251 -8.13 17.47 22.34
CA LYS A 251 -7.22 17.54 21.18
C LYS A 251 -6.77 18.97 20.88
N ASP A 252 -7.66 19.96 21.01
CA ASP A 252 -7.33 21.37 20.75
C ASP A 252 -6.39 22.00 21.81
N LEU A 253 -6.16 21.33 22.94
CA LEU A 253 -5.33 21.79 24.05
C LEU A 253 -3.89 21.23 24.03
N ILE A 254 -3.56 20.38 23.06
CA ILE A 254 -2.24 19.74 22.86
C ILE A 254 -1.65 20.29 21.57
#